data_AF-J9GU88-F1
#
_entry.id   AF-J9GU88-F1
#
_cell.length_a   1.000
_cell.length_b   1.000
_cell.length_c   1.000
_cell.angle_alpha   90.00
_cell.angle_beta   90.00
_cell.angle_gamma   90.00
#
_symmetry.space_group_name_H-M   'P 1'
#
loop_
_entity.id
_entity.type
_entity.pdbx_description
1 polymer ?
#
loop_
_entity_poly.entity_id
_entity_poly.type
_entity_poly.pdbx_seq_one_letter_code
_entity_poly.pdbx_strand_id
1 'polypeptide(L)'
;MEDVLYDYHITQGLASQRPSDSIPFLSHLYRQAVFEKYGIAQADFDRSMEWYARHTSQLSKIYERVGERLGESGGSGSGSRMNIGRDGERLTSDTAQIWQGPQTLLLSSQGVQHYVFQVPADTSY
;
A
#
# COMPACT_ATOMS: atom_id res chain seq x y z
N MET A 1 0.51 5.73 15.23
CA MET A 1 1.04 4.93 14.10
C MET A 1 0.25 5.15 12.82
N GLU A 2 -1.08 5.16 12.87
CA GLU A 2 -1.92 5.38 11.68
C GLU A 2 -1.52 6.61 10.84
N ASP A 3 -1.27 7.76 11.46
CA ASP A 3 -0.81 8.97 10.75
C ASP A 3 0.56 8.79 10.08
N VAL A 4 1.47 8.07 10.75
CA VAL A 4 2.80 7.77 10.24
C VAL A 4 2.68 6.88 9.00
N LEU A 5 1.87 5.82 9.06
CA LEU A 5 1.65 4.91 7.93
C LEU A 5 0.95 5.60 6.76
N TYR A 6 -0.01 6.48 7.03
CA TYR A 6 -0.67 7.28 6.01
C TYR A 6 0.35 8.12 5.22
N ASP A 7 1.15 8.95 5.91
CA ASP A 7 2.15 9.81 5.28
C ASP A 7 3.30 8.99 4.65
N TYR A 8 3.71 7.90 5.30
CA TYR A 8 4.72 6.98 4.80
C TYR A 8 4.33 6.39 3.46
N HIS A 9 3.09 5.93 3.33
CA HIS A 9 2.63 5.48 2.03
C HIS A 9 2.59 6.68 1.08
N ILE A 10 1.97 7.81 1.44
CA ILE A 10 1.75 8.95 0.51
C ILE A 10 3.05 9.33 -0.18
N THR A 11 4.13 9.35 0.60
CA THR A 11 5.47 9.63 0.11
C THR A 11 6.06 8.55 -0.81
N GLN A 12 5.75 7.27 -0.62
CA GLN A 12 6.06 6.21 -1.59
C GLN A 12 5.31 6.40 -2.92
N GLY A 13 4.02 6.74 -2.87
CA GLY A 13 3.27 7.13 -4.08
C GLY A 13 3.84 8.39 -4.74
N LEU A 14 4.27 9.34 -3.90
CA LEU A 14 5.16 10.46 -4.17
C LEU A 14 6.28 10.11 -5.15
N ALA A 15 7.11 9.18 -4.69
CA ALA A 15 8.33 8.77 -5.35
C ALA A 15 8.07 7.93 -6.59
N SER A 16 7.05 7.07 -6.62
CA SER A 16 6.78 6.16 -7.75
C SER A 16 6.34 6.87 -9.03
N GLN A 17 5.82 8.10 -8.93
CA GLN A 17 5.46 8.94 -10.08
C GLN A 17 6.65 9.65 -10.73
N ARG A 18 7.84 9.55 -10.14
CA ARG A 18 9.04 10.25 -10.58
C ARG A 18 9.83 9.38 -11.59
N PRO A 19 10.74 9.98 -12.37
CA PRO A 19 11.57 9.22 -13.31
C PRO A 19 12.29 8.06 -12.60
N SER A 20 12.38 6.90 -13.25
CA SER A 20 12.88 5.63 -12.70
C SER A 20 14.19 5.79 -11.91
N ASP A 21 15.12 6.56 -12.46
CA ASP A 21 16.48 6.74 -11.93
C ASP A 21 16.47 7.51 -10.60
N SER A 22 15.42 8.29 -10.36
CA SER A 22 15.24 9.09 -9.14
C SER A 22 14.40 8.40 -8.07
N ILE A 23 13.69 7.31 -8.40
CA ILE A 23 12.77 6.62 -7.47
C ILE A 23 13.49 6.17 -6.19
N PRO A 24 14.66 5.49 -6.23
CA PRO A 24 15.30 5.01 -5.00
C PRO A 24 15.72 6.16 -4.07
N PHE A 25 16.30 7.21 -4.66
CA PHE A 25 16.74 8.40 -3.93
C PHE A 25 15.55 9.15 -3.30
N LEU A 26 14.51 9.43 -4.08
CA LEU A 26 13.33 10.16 -3.62
C LEU A 26 12.52 9.35 -2.60
N SER A 27 12.42 8.03 -2.77
CA SER A 27 11.78 7.16 -1.78
C SER A 27 12.48 7.23 -0.43
N HIS A 28 13.82 7.24 -0.43
CA HIS A 28 14.60 7.36 0.80
C HIS A 28 14.43 8.75 1.43
N LEU A 29 14.56 9.81 0.63
CA LEU A 29 14.43 11.19 1.08
C LEU A 29 13.06 11.47 1.69
N TYR A 30 11.98 11.09 1.01
CA TYR A 30 10.64 11.35 1.52
C TYR A 30 10.31 10.51 2.75
N ARG A 31 10.78 9.25 2.80
CA ARG A 31 10.66 8.43 4.01
C ARG A 31 11.35 9.09 5.21
N GLN A 32 12.56 9.59 5.02
CA GLN A 32 13.29 10.30 6.07
C GLN A 32 12.53 11.56 6.52
N ALA A 33 11.97 12.33 5.58
CA ALA A 33 11.17 13.51 5.91
C ALA A 33 9.92 13.17 6.75
N VAL A 34 9.27 12.04 6.51
CA VAL A 34 8.16 11.56 7.35
C VAL A 34 8.66 11.23 8.75
N PHE A 35 9.78 10.52 8.86
CA PHE A 35 10.35 10.17 10.16
C PHE A 35 10.73 11.42 10.98
N GLU A 36 11.33 12.42 10.33
CA GLU A 36 11.63 13.72 10.93
C GLU A 36 10.35 14.46 11.37
N LYS A 37 9.31 14.49 10.53
CA LYS A 37 8.02 15.12 10.84
C LYS A 37 7.38 14.57 12.12
N TYR A 38 7.46 13.25 12.33
CA TYR A 38 6.86 12.58 13.48
C TYR A 38 7.86 12.35 14.64
N GLY A 39 9.12 12.78 14.49
CA GLY A 39 10.16 12.61 15.50
C GLY A 39 10.46 11.14 15.83
N ILE A 40 10.33 10.25 14.85
CA ILE A 40 10.55 8.81 15.02
C ILE A 40 11.87 8.37 14.39
N ALA A 41 12.58 7.47 15.06
CA ALA A 41 13.73 6.81 14.44
C ALA A 41 13.25 5.67 13.53
N GLN A 42 14.00 5.38 12.47
CA GLN A 42 13.71 4.25 11.60
C GLN A 42 13.64 2.92 12.38
N ALA A 43 14.53 2.73 13.36
CA ALA A 43 14.54 1.52 14.19
C ALA A 43 13.26 1.34 15.02
N ASP A 44 12.67 2.44 15.50
CA ASP A 44 11.41 2.41 16.27
C ASP A 44 10.22 2.10 15.37
N PHE A 45 10.24 2.63 14.14
CA PHE A 45 9.26 2.28 13.12
C PHE A 45 9.35 0.80 12.75
N ASP A 46 10.55 0.29 12.47
CA ASP A 46 10.79 -1.11 12.09
C ASP A 46 10.33 -2.06 13.22
N ARG A 47 10.67 -1.75 14.48
CA ARG A 47 10.20 -2.52 15.65
C ARG A 47 8.68 -2.51 15.78
N SER A 48 8.03 -1.38 15.48
CA SER A 48 6.58 -1.30 15.49
C SER A 48 5.97 -2.17 14.38
N MET A 49 6.56 -2.17 13.19
CA MET A 49 6.14 -3.02 12.07
C MET A 49 6.30 -4.51 12.38
N GLU A 50 7.37 -4.92 13.06
CA GLU A 50 7.53 -6.30 13.55
C GLU A 50 6.39 -6.72 14.50
N TRP A 51 5.97 -5.81 15.39
CA TRP A 51 4.84 -6.07 16.28
C TRP A 51 3.54 -6.22 15.49
N TYR A 52 3.28 -5.34 14.52
CA TYR A 52 2.09 -5.40 13.66
C TYR A 52 2.05 -6.63 12.75
N ALA A 53 3.21 -7.14 12.31
CA ALA A 53 3.28 -8.40 11.56
C ALA A 53 2.74 -9.61 12.35
N ARG A 54 2.80 -9.53 13.70
CA ARG A 54 2.21 -10.54 14.61
C ARG A 54 0.78 -10.19 15.04
N HIS A 55 0.33 -8.96 14.80
CA HIS A 55 -0.95 -8.40 15.22
C HIS A 55 -1.73 -7.89 14.01
N THR A 56 -1.98 -8.80 13.07
CA THR A 56 -2.54 -8.51 11.76
C THR A 56 -3.94 -7.90 11.82
N SER A 57 -4.74 -8.26 12.81
CA SER A 57 -6.08 -7.68 13.00
C SER A 57 -6.02 -6.18 13.32
N GLN A 58 -5.03 -5.76 14.12
CA GLN A 58 -4.81 -4.37 14.46
C GLN A 58 -4.26 -3.62 13.25
N LEU A 59 -3.36 -4.25 12.49
CA LEU A 59 -2.82 -3.69 11.25
C LEU A 59 -3.92 -3.50 10.21
N SER A 60 -4.81 -4.47 10.02
CA SER A 60 -5.95 -4.40 9.10
C SER A 60 -6.85 -3.21 9.40
N LYS A 61 -7.23 -3.00 10.67
CA LYS A 61 -8.05 -1.84 11.10
C LYS A 61 -7.36 -0.49 10.90
N ILE A 62 -6.03 -0.46 10.95
CA ILE A 62 -5.27 0.76 10.63
C ILE A 62 -5.33 1.01 9.13
N TYR A 63 -5.10 -0.01 8.30
CA TYR A 63 -5.17 0.12 6.84
C TYR A 63 -6.58 0.43 6.31
N GLU A 64 -7.63 -0.07 6.95
CA GLU A 64 -9.02 0.31 6.64
C GLU A 64 -9.20 1.83 6.77
N ARG A 65 -8.82 2.41 7.91
CA ARG A 65 -8.93 3.86 8.16
C ARG A 65 -7.99 4.69 7.31
N VAL A 66 -6.77 4.21 7.06
CA VAL A 66 -5.83 4.83 6.10
C VAL A 66 -6.45 4.86 4.70
N GLY A 67 -7.08 3.77 4.27
CA GLY A 67 -7.77 3.67 2.98
C GLY A 67 -8.98 4.60 2.87
N GLU A 68 -9.82 4.67 3.91
CA GLU A 68 -10.93 5.62 4.00
C GLU A 68 -10.45 7.06 3.86
N ARG A 69 -9.45 7.46 4.67
CA ARG A 69 -8.87 8.80 4.64
C ARG A 69 -8.20 9.14 3.31
N LEU A 70 -7.58 8.16 2.66
CA LEU A 70 -6.99 8.34 1.34
C LEU A 70 -8.08 8.49 0.25
N GLY A 71 -9.19 7.78 0.40
CA GLY A 71 -10.38 7.94 -0.45
C GLY A 71 -11.05 9.30 -0.28
N GLU A 72 -11.16 9.79 0.95
CA GLU A 72 -11.74 11.12 1.28
C GLU A 72 -10.85 12.28 0.82
N SER A 73 -9.54 12.18 1.03
CA SER A 73 -8.57 13.18 0.54
C SER A 73 -8.40 13.17 -0.99
N GLY A 74 -8.87 12.11 -1.67
CA GLY A 74 -8.97 12.01 -3.13
C GLY A 74 -10.16 12.76 -3.76
N GLY A 75 -10.96 13.47 -2.96
CA GLY A 75 -11.97 14.40 -3.47
C GLY A 75 -11.36 15.64 -4.11
N SER A 76 -11.54 15.78 -5.43
CA SER A 76 -11.39 17.02 -6.22
C SER A 76 -10.01 17.46 -6.77
N GLY A 77 -8.95 16.65 -6.69
CA GLY A 77 -7.65 17.07 -7.26
C GLY A 77 -6.89 15.93 -7.92
N SER A 78 -6.69 16.02 -9.22
CA SER A 78 -5.75 15.19 -10.00
C SER A 78 -4.39 15.07 -9.28
N GLY A 79 -4.10 13.92 -8.68
CA GLY A 79 -2.86 13.71 -7.94
C GLY A 79 -2.88 12.43 -7.11
N SER A 80 -2.63 11.30 -7.76
CA SER A 80 -2.29 10.00 -7.17
C SER A 80 -3.04 9.56 -5.93
N ARG A 81 -4.15 8.87 -6.21
CA ARG A 81 -4.54 7.71 -5.43
C ARG A 81 -3.33 6.78 -5.33
N MET A 82 -2.73 6.68 -4.15
CA MET A 82 -1.97 5.47 -3.89
C MET A 82 -2.95 4.34 -3.78
N ASN A 83 -3.02 3.59 -4.86
CA ASN A 83 -3.80 2.39 -4.93
C ASN A 83 -3.12 1.31 -4.07
N ILE A 84 -3.19 1.44 -2.75
CA ILE A 84 -3.00 0.30 -1.86
C ILE A 84 -4.26 -0.57 -2.05
N GLY A 85 -4.19 -1.46 -3.04
CA GLY A 85 -5.26 -2.38 -3.42
C GLY A 85 -6.03 -2.01 -4.70
N ARG A 86 -6.03 -0.75 -5.16
CA ARG A 86 -6.85 -0.35 -6.32
C ARG A 86 -6.09 -0.36 -7.66
N ASP A 87 -5.24 -1.33 -7.93
CA ASP A 87 -4.59 -1.52 -9.25
C ASP A 87 -5.58 -2.04 -10.31
N GLY A 88 -6.74 -1.38 -10.44
CA GLY A 88 -7.76 -1.69 -11.44
C GLY A 88 -8.07 -0.54 -12.40
N GLU A 89 -7.52 0.67 -12.19
CA GLU A 89 -7.92 1.85 -12.98
C GLU A 89 -6.73 2.55 -13.65
N ARG A 90 -5.99 1.78 -14.46
CA ARG A 90 -5.38 2.22 -15.73
C ARG A 90 -4.71 1.05 -16.42
N LEU A 91 -5.51 0.07 -16.81
CA LEU A 91 -5.13 -0.82 -17.89
C LEU A 91 -5.08 0.04 -19.15
N THR A 92 -3.88 0.30 -19.65
CA THR A 92 -3.73 0.73 -21.05
C THR A 92 -4.42 -0.31 -21.92
N SER A 93 -5.05 0.11 -23.03
CA SER A 93 -6.00 -0.64 -23.87
C SER A 93 -5.71 -2.13 -24.16
N ASP A 94 -4.48 -2.60 -23.93
CA ASP A 94 -3.99 -3.96 -24.22
C ASP A 94 -3.79 -4.85 -22.97
N THR A 95 -4.22 -4.43 -21.78
CA THR A 95 -4.11 -5.26 -20.56
C THR A 95 -5.49 -5.58 -19.98
N ALA A 96 -5.74 -6.85 -19.64
CA ALA A 96 -6.99 -7.29 -19.01
C ALA A 96 -6.73 -7.74 -17.57
N GLN A 97 -7.50 -7.21 -16.61
CA GLN A 97 -7.50 -7.68 -15.23
C GLN A 97 -8.44 -8.87 -15.08
N ILE A 98 -7.89 -10.07 -14.93
CA ILE A 98 -8.64 -11.32 -14.73
C ILE A 98 -8.81 -11.69 -13.24
N TRP A 99 -8.20 -10.92 -12.34
CA TRP A 99 -8.22 -11.18 -10.91
C TRP A 99 -9.58 -10.83 -10.29
N GLN A 100 -10.17 -11.79 -9.58
CA GLN A 100 -11.42 -11.59 -8.83
C GLN A 100 -11.28 -11.79 -7.31
N GLY A 101 -10.07 -12.09 -6.83
CA GLY A 101 -9.82 -12.22 -5.40
C GLY A 101 -9.73 -10.86 -4.69
N PRO A 102 -9.49 -10.86 -3.38
CA PRO A 102 -9.24 -9.63 -2.62
C PRO A 102 -8.11 -8.82 -3.24
N GLN A 103 -8.28 -7.51 -3.24
CA GLN A 103 -7.28 -6.56 -3.74
C GLN A 103 -6.01 -6.52 -2.89
N THR A 104 -6.16 -6.79 -1.59
CA THR A 104 -5.06 -6.86 -0.63
C THR A 104 -5.24 -8.10 0.22
N LEU A 105 -4.14 -8.85 0.41
CA LEU A 105 -4.09 -10.03 1.27
C LEU A 105 -3.02 -9.81 2.33
N LEU A 106 -3.38 -10.04 3.60
CA LEU A 106 -2.47 -9.90 4.72
C LEU A 106 -2.16 -11.29 5.28
N LEU A 107 -0.94 -11.77 5.00
CA LEU A 107 -0.45 -13.07 5.47
C LEU A 107 0.38 -12.88 6.74
N SER A 108 0.37 -13.87 7.64
CA SER A 108 1.20 -13.84 8.85
C SER A 108 1.62 -15.20 9.34
N SER A 109 2.81 -15.23 9.96
CA SER A 109 3.39 -16.44 10.55
C SER A 109 2.55 -17.07 11.66
N GLN A 110 1.68 -16.29 12.31
CA GLN A 110 0.83 -16.75 13.42
C GLN A 110 -0.65 -16.85 13.03
N GLY A 111 -0.99 -16.59 11.75
CA GLY A 111 -2.37 -16.58 11.26
C GLY A 111 -2.46 -17.29 9.92
N VAL A 112 -3.10 -16.65 8.93
CA VAL A 112 -3.19 -17.20 7.57
C VAL A 112 -1.82 -17.09 6.90
N GLN A 113 -1.19 -18.24 6.68
CA GLN A 113 0.15 -18.37 6.11
C GLN A 113 0.15 -18.49 4.59
N HIS A 114 -0.97 -18.90 4.00
CA HIS A 114 -1.09 -19.12 2.56
C HIS A 114 -2.49 -18.73 2.08
N TYR A 115 -2.58 -18.28 0.84
CA TYR A 115 -3.83 -17.98 0.16
C TYR A 115 -3.86 -18.76 -1.16
N VAL A 116 -4.87 -19.59 -1.35
CA VAL A 116 -5.05 -20.38 -2.58
C VAL A 116 -6.10 -19.69 -3.44
N PHE A 117 -5.80 -19.54 -4.72
CA PHE A 117 -6.72 -19.01 -5.71
C PHE A 117 -6.77 -19.91 -6.95
N GLN A 118 -7.88 -19.85 -7.68
CA GLN A 118 -8.03 -20.53 -8.95
C GLN A 118 -8.69 -19.58 -9.94
N VAL A 119 -8.08 -19.41 -11.11
CA VAL A 119 -8.67 -18.67 -12.24
C VAL A 119 -8.99 -19.71 -13.32
N PRO A 120 -10.28 -19.97 -13.60
CA PRO A 120 -10.65 -20.93 -14.63
C PRO A 120 -10.21 -20.44 -16.01
N ALA A 121 -9.82 -21.38 -16.89
CA ALA A 121 -9.53 -21.06 -18.28
C ALA A 121 -10.83 -20.65 -19.00
N ASP A 122 -10.70 -19.76 -19.98
CA ASP A 122 -11.81 -19.40 -20.86
C ASP A 122 -12.24 -20.64 -21.65
N THR A 123 -13.55 -20.92 -21.69
CA THR A 123 -14.14 -22.07 -22.38
C THR A 123 -14.79 -21.68 -23.71
N SER A 124 -14.50 -20.49 -24.24
CA SER A 124 -14.93 -20.12 -25.59
C SER A 124 -14.22 -21.00 -26.64
N TYR A 125 -15.02 -21.78 -27.36
CA TYR A 125 -14.62 -22.71 -28.42
C TYR A 125 -15.33 -22.32 -29.73
#